data_AF-A0A3B9DRF7-F1
#
_entry.id   AF-A0A3B9DRF7-F1
#
_cell.length_a   1.000
_cell.length_b   1.000
_cell.length_c   1.000
_cell.angle_alpha   90.00
_cell.angle_beta   90.00
_cell.angle_gamma   90.00
#
_symmetry.space_group_name_H-M   'P 1'
#
loop_
_entity.id
_entity.type
_entity.pdbx_description
1 polymer ?
#
loop_
_entity_poly.entity_id
_entity_poly.type
_entity_poly.pdbx_seq_one_letter_code
_entity_poly.pdbx_strand_id
1 'polypeptide(L)' 'IESAVEQVLEDGLRTRDLARNGEGTVGTAEVGAAVAAKIANMEASADA' A
#
# COMPACT_ATOMS: atom_id res chain seq x y z
N ILE A 1 7.11 3.16 7.89
CA ILE A 1 6.52 1.88 7.42
C ILE A 1 5.01 1.87 7.64
N GLU A 2 4.51 2.02 8.87
CA GLU A 2 3.05 1.99 9.14
C GLU A 2 2.26 3.00 8.29
N SER A 3 2.73 4.25 8.18
CA SER A 3 2.12 5.26 7.30
C SER A 3 2.14 4.88 5.80
N ALA A 4 3.11 4.07 5.37
CA ALA A 4 3.16 3.58 3.99
C ALA A 4 2.09 2.51 3.75
N VAL A 5 1.86 1.65 4.74
CA VAL A 5 0.79 0.65 4.69
C VAL A 5 -0.58 1.34 4.68
N GLU A 6 -0.78 2.36 5.52
CA GLU A 6 -2.02 3.15 5.54
C GLU A 6 -2.33 3.77 4.18
N GLN A 7 -1.37 4.45 3.55
CA GLN A 7 -1.55 5.04 2.22
C GLN A 7 -1.87 4.01 1.14
N VAL A 8 -1.27 2.81 1.18
CA VAL A 8 -1.57 1.73 0.24
C VAL A 8 -3.02 1.25 0.39
N LEU A 9 -3.51 1.16 1.63
CA LEU A 9 -4.90 0.78 1.90
C LEU A 9 -5.89 1.88 1.49
N GLU A 10 -5.53 3.16 1.69
CA GLU A 10 -6.30 4.32 1.21
C GLU A 10 -6.39 4.37 -0.33
N ASP A 11 -5.30 4.03 -1.02
CA ASP A 11 -5.28 3.83 -2.49
C ASP A 11 -6.14 2.63 -2.93
N GLY A 12 -6.68 1.88 -1.98
CA GLY A 12 -7.58 0.76 -2.18
C GLY A 12 -6.90 -0.55 -2.51
N LEU A 13 -5.57 -0.60 -2.46
CA LEU A 13 -4.78 -1.80 -2.68
C LEU A 13 -4.81 -2.67 -1.42
N ARG A 14 -5.63 -3.72 -1.45
CA ARG A 14 -5.84 -4.61 -0.32
C ARG A 14 -6.02 -6.04 -0.79
N THR A 15 -5.59 -6.99 0.04
CA THR A 15 -5.78 -8.43 -0.19
C THR A 15 -7.21 -8.85 0.18
N ARG A 16 -7.61 -10.04 -0.28
CA ARG A 16 -8.98 -10.56 -0.13
C ARG A 16 -9.47 -10.66 1.32
N ASP A 17 -8.57 -10.92 2.26
CA ASP A 17 -8.87 -11.02 3.69
C ASP A 17 -9.22 -9.67 4.33
N LEU A 18 -8.77 -8.56 3.73
CA LEU A 18 -9.02 -7.20 4.22
C LEU A 18 -10.16 -6.49 3.47
N ALA A 19 -10.49 -6.94 2.26
CA ALA A 19 -11.52 -6.33 1.44
C ALA A 19 -12.93 -6.58 1.97
N ARG A 20 -13.75 -5.52 1.95
CA ARG A 20 -15.19 -5.59 2.16
C ARG A 20 -15.90 -5.99 0.87
N ASN A 21 -17.16 -6.39 0.99
CA ASN A 21 -17.99 -6.71 -0.17
C ASN A 21 -18.09 -5.52 -1.13
N GLY A 22 -17.73 -5.74 -2.40
CA GLY A 22 -17.73 -4.72 -3.45
C GLY A 22 -16.40 -3.98 -3.64
N GLU A 23 -15.40 -4.24 -2.80
CA GLU A 23 -14.06 -3.67 -2.97
C GLU A 23 -13.18 -4.52 -3.88
N GLY A 24 -12.36 -3.86 -4.69
CA GLY A 24 -11.34 -4.52 -5.49
C GLY A 24 -10.28 -5.17 -4.61
N THR A 25 -9.69 -6.27 -5.09
CA THR A 25 -8.60 -6.97 -4.40
C THR A 25 -7.42 -7.13 -5.31
N VAL A 26 -6.22 -7.04 -4.74
CA VAL A 26 -4.95 -7.31 -5.40
C VAL A 26 -4.22 -8.46 -4.70
N GLY A 27 -3.18 -8.98 -5.35
CA GLY A 27 -2.35 -10.05 -4.79
C GLY A 27 -1.37 -9.55 -3.72
N THR A 28 -0.89 -10.46 -2.87
CA THR A 28 0.09 -10.15 -1.82
C THR A 28 1.36 -9.50 -2.35
N ALA A 29 1.89 -9.99 -3.49
CA ALA A 29 3.09 -9.43 -4.10
C ALA A 29 2.89 -7.98 -4.56
N GLU A 30 1.70 -7.64 -5.03
CA GLU A 30 1.35 -6.31 -5.50
C GLU A 30 1.20 -5.32 -4.34
N VAL A 31 0.52 -5.73 -3.26
CA VAL A 31 0.48 -4.94 -2.00
C VAL A 31 1.90 -4.70 -1.48
N GLY A 32 2.74 -5.74 -1.45
CA GLY A 32 4.13 -5.62 -0.99
C GLY A 32 4.96 -4.65 -1.82
N ALA A 33 4.83 -4.73 -3.15
CA ALA A 33 5.49 -3.80 -4.07
C ALA A 33 5.00 -2.35 -3.88
N ALA A 34 3.70 -2.15 -3.70
CA ALA A 34 3.13 -0.84 -3.43
C ALA A 34 3.65 -0.25 -2.12
N VAL A 35 3.72 -1.03 -1.04
CA VAL A 35 4.27 -0.58 0.25
C VAL A 35 5.74 -0.19 0.10
N ALA A 36 6.55 -1.02 -0.57
CA ALA A 36 7.96 -0.73 -0.82
C ALA A 36 8.14 0.58 -1.61
N ALA A 37 7.33 0.80 -2.65
CA ALA A 37 7.35 2.03 -3.43
C ALA A 37 6.97 3.28 -2.61
N LYS A 38 5.96 3.17 -1.73
CA LYS A 38 5.59 4.27 -0.82
C LYS A 38 6.71 4.61 0.16
N ILE A 39 7.38 3.60 0.72
CA ILE A 39 8.54 3.82 1.61
C ILE A 39 9.65 4.56 0.87
N ALA A 40 10.04 4.09 -0.32
CA ALA A 40 11.09 4.72 -1.11
C ALA A 40 10.76 6.18 -1.46
N ASN A 41 9.51 6.48 -1.81
CA ASN A 41 9.07 7.85 -2.08
C ASN A 41 9.11 8.74 -0.83
N MET A 42 8.76 8.21 0.34
CA MET A 42 8.86 8.97 1.59
C MET A 42 10.31 9.28 1.97
N GLU A 43 11.21 8.32 1.80
CA GLU A 43 12.65 8.52 2.03
C GLU A 43 13.21 9.57 1.07
N ALA A 44 12.86 9.51 -0.23
CA ALA A 44 13.26 10.51 -1.21
C ALA A 44 12.70 11.92 -0.92
N SER A 45 11.52 12.01 -0.31
CA SER A 45 10.89 13.29 0.06
C SER A 45 11.40 13.86 1.38
N ALA A 46 12.02 13.04 2.24
CA ALA A 46 12.60 13.46 3.52
C ALA A 46 14.04 14.01 3.36
N ASP A 47 14.71 13.71 2.25
CA ASP A 47 16.06 14.19 1.90
C ASP A 47 16.04 15.52 1.10
N ALA A 48 14.85 16.00 0.70
CA ALA A 48 14.64 17.23 -0.07
C ALA A 48 14.32 18.45 0.81
#